data_AF-A0A2E1B1Y9-F1
#
_entry.id   AF-A0A2E1B1Y9-F1
#
_cell.length_a   1.000
_cell.length_b   1.000
_cell.length_c   1.000
_cell.angle_alpha   90.00
_cell.angle_beta   90.00
_cell.angle_gamma   90.00
#
_symmetry.space_group_name_H-M   'P 1'
#
loop_
_entity.id
_entity.type
_entity.pdbx_description
1 polymer ?
#
loop_
_entity_poly.entity_id
_entity_poly.type
_entity_poly.pdbx_seq_one_letter_code
_entity_poly.pdbx_strand_id
1 'polypeptide(L)' 'MAKSTKVSRSAGSGKFITRPIGVGKAERFAAVEGLSLKPASRSLSKSLASSNLKGDAYRTAVTKAFKKG' A
#
# COMPACT_ATOMS: atom_id res chain seq x y z
N MET A 1 0.57 -25.09 -24.41
CA MET A 1 1.80 -24.68 -23.68
C MET A 1 1.40 -23.86 -22.46
N ALA A 2 0.98 -24.51 -21.37
CA ALA A 2 0.56 -23.84 -20.14
C ALA A 2 1.80 -23.61 -19.25
N LYS A 3 2.20 -22.36 -19.04
CA LYS A 3 3.25 -22.02 -18.07
C LYS A 3 2.64 -22.11 -16.67
N SER A 4 2.88 -23.23 -16.00
CA SER A 4 2.60 -23.41 -14.57
C SER A 4 3.53 -22.49 -13.76
N THR A 5 3.06 -21.30 -13.42
CA THR A 5 3.73 -20.42 -12.46
C THR A 5 3.47 -20.98 -11.06
N LYS A 6 4.29 -21.93 -10.62
CA LYS A 6 4.23 -22.48 -9.27
C LYS A 6 4.68 -21.38 -8.30
N VAL A 7 3.74 -20.61 -7.75
CA VAL A 7 4.01 -19.62 -6.70
C VAL A 7 4.37 -20.39 -5.42
N SER A 8 5.65 -20.70 -5.24
CA SER A 8 6.17 -21.55 -4.17
C SER A 8 6.38 -20.79 -2.84
N ARG A 9 5.51 -19.83 -2.51
CA ARG A 9 5.57 -19.13 -1.22
C ARG A 9 4.26 -19.27 -0.46
N SER A 10 3.86 -20.52 -0.25
CA SER A 10 2.97 -20.85 0.86
C SER A 10 3.72 -20.54 2.15
N ALA A 11 3.20 -19.64 3.00
CA ALA A 11 3.77 -19.41 4.32
C ALA A 11 3.77 -20.74 5.07
N GLY A 12 4.94 -21.19 5.56
CA GLY A 12 5.13 -22.51 6.18
C GLY A 12 4.29 -22.76 7.45
N SER A 13 3.60 -21.74 7.94
CA SER A 13 2.49 -21.88 8.88
C SER A 13 1.24 -21.39 8.16
N GLY A 14 0.19 -22.22 8.03
CA GLY A 14 -1.09 -21.89 7.39
C GLY A 14 -1.87 -20.70 8.01
N LYS A 15 -1.21 -19.88 8.85
CA LYS A 15 -1.67 -18.58 9.27
C LYS A 15 -1.43 -17.60 8.11
N PHE A 16 -2.50 -17.25 7.40
CA PHE A 16 -2.55 -15.98 6.68
C PHE A 16 -2.26 -14.87 7.69
N ILE A 17 -1.05 -14.34 7.66
CA ILE A 17 -0.69 -13.17 8.45
C ILE A 17 -1.38 -11.99 7.76
N THR A 18 -2.64 -11.73 8.12
CA THR A 18 -3.38 -10.52 7.73
C THR A 18 -2.89 -9.29 8.52
N ARG A 19 -1.64 -9.30 8.98
CA ARG A 19 -1.04 -8.10 9.55
C ARG A 19 -0.80 -7.14 8.40
N PRO A 20 -1.20 -5.87 8.53
CA PRO A 20 -0.91 -4.88 7.52
C PRO A 20 0.60 -4.90 7.23
N ILE A 21 0.95 -4.89 5.94
CA ILE A 21 2.34 -4.74 5.54
C ILE A 21 2.87 -3.45 6.18
N GLY A 22 3.87 -3.57 7.05
CA GLY A 22 4.47 -2.40 7.67
C GLY A 22 5.03 -1.46 6.59
N VAL A 23 5.11 -0.16 6.88
CA VAL A 23 5.51 0.89 5.92
C VAL A 23 6.79 0.51 5.17
N GLY A 24 7.83 0.06 5.88
CA GLY A 24 9.10 -0.32 5.24
C GLY A 24 9.02 -1.54 4.31
N LYS A 25 8.07 -2.47 4.52
CA LYS A 25 7.83 -3.56 3.56
C LYS A 25 7.09 -3.05 2.33
N ALA A 26 6.06 -2.23 2.54
CA ALA A 26 5.30 -1.62 1.45
C ALA A 26 6.20 -0.79 0.51
N GLU A 27 7.14 -0.03 1.08
CA GLU A 27 8.12 0.74 0.30
C GLU A 27 9.03 -0.14 -0.56
N ARG A 28 9.51 -1.27 -0.02
CA ARG A 28 10.33 -2.22 -0.78
C ARG A 28 9.54 -2.86 -1.93
N PHE A 29 8.27 -3.22 -1.71
CA PHE A 29 7.42 -3.75 -2.77
C PHE A 29 7.14 -2.71 -3.86
N ALA A 30 6.81 -1.47 -3.46
CA ALA A 30 6.64 -0.37 -4.40
C ALA A 30 7.91 -0.13 -5.24
N ALA A 31 9.08 -0.15 -4.62
CA ALA A 31 10.36 0.03 -5.31
C ALA A 31 10.64 -1.09 -6.33
N VAL A 32 10.33 -2.35 -6.00
CA VAL A 32 10.48 -3.49 -6.93
C VAL A 32 9.57 -3.34 -8.15
N GLU A 33 8.39 -2.74 -7.98
CA GLU A 33 7.44 -2.47 -9.07
C GLU A 33 7.71 -1.14 -9.80
N GLY A 34 8.80 -0.43 -9.45
CA GLY A 34 9.13 0.87 -10.04
C GLY A 34 8.17 2.00 -9.63
N LEU A 35 7.36 1.79 -8.60
CA LEU A 35 6.39 2.75 -8.10
C LEU A 35 7.06 3.72 -7.13
N SER A 36 6.86 5.02 -7.39
CA SER A 36 7.34 6.10 -6.53
C SER A 36 6.20 7.05 -6.18
N LEU A 37 6.21 7.56 -4.94
CA LEU A 37 5.25 8.56 -4.50
C LEU A 37 5.62 9.92 -5.10
N LYS A 38 4.67 10.53 -5.81
CA LYS A 38 4.80 11.93 -6.24
C LYS A 38 4.97 12.84 -5.02
N PRO A 39 5.78 13.92 -5.10
CA PRO A 39 5.98 14.85 -3.98
C PRO A 39 4.67 15.40 -3.39
N ALA A 40 3.70 15.74 -4.25
CA ALA A 40 2.37 16.21 -3.84
C ALA A 40 1.56 15.14 -3.09
N SER A 41 1.68 13.88 -3.47
CA SER A 41 1.04 12.76 -2.76
C SER A 41 1.67 12.53 -1.38
N ARG A 42 2.98 12.76 -1.26
CA ARG A 42 3.72 12.66 0.02
C ARG A 42 3.31 13.77 0.99
N SER A 43 3.18 15.01 0.52
CA SER A 43 2.72 16.13 1.36
C SER A 43 1.27 15.94 1.82
N LEU A 44 0.38 15.50 0.92
CA LEU A 44 -1.00 15.16 1.25
C LEU A 44 -1.08 14.07 2.32
N SER A 45 -0.31 12.99 2.16
CA SER A 45 -0.31 11.87 3.12
C SER A 45 0.15 12.32 4.51
N LYS A 46 1.17 13.19 4.58
CA LYS A 46 1.64 13.77 5.85
C LYS A 46 0.57 14.63 6.53
N SER A 47 -0.11 15.49 5.75
CA SER A 47 -1.17 16.37 6.27
C SER A 47 -2.38 15.59 6.78
N LEU A 48 -2.79 14.54 6.06
CA LEU A 48 -3.89 13.68 6.48
C LEU A 48 -3.52 12.83 7.71
N ALA A 49 -2.28 12.37 7.80
CA ALA A 49 -1.78 11.66 8.97
C ALA A 49 -1.72 12.56 10.23
N SER A 50 -1.31 13.83 10.08
CA SER A 50 -1.33 14.80 11.20
C SER A 50 -2.75 15.17 11.64
N SER A 51 -3.75 14.95 10.78
CA SER A 51 -5.17 15.19 11.08
C SER A 51 -5.80 14.06 11.92
N ASN A 52 -5.02 13.09 12.42
CA ASN A 52 -5.48 11.91 13.15
C ASN A 52 -6.50 11.02 12.39
N LEU A 53 -6.61 11.20 11.07
CA LEU A 53 -7.46 10.35 10.22
C LEU A 53 -6.86 8.95 10.13
N LYS A 54 -7.67 7.93 10.41
CA LYS A 54 -7.28 6.51 10.38
C LYS A 54 -8.27 5.68 9.58
N GLY A 55 -7.83 4.50 9.16
CA GLY A 55 -8.68 3.52 8.49
C GLY A 55 -9.41 4.08 7.27
N ASP A 56 -10.72 3.89 7.22
CA ASP A 56 -11.56 4.32 6.08
C ASP A 56 -11.65 5.84 5.93
N ALA A 57 -11.59 6.61 7.02
CA ALA A 57 -11.60 8.07 6.95
C ALA A 57 -10.35 8.61 6.24
N TYR A 58 -9.19 8.00 6.50
CA TYR A 58 -7.97 8.32 5.78
C TYR A 58 -8.07 7.94 4.29
N ARG A 59 -8.56 6.73 3.99
CA ARG A 59 -8.73 6.25 2.60
C ARG A 59 -9.70 7.12 1.78
N THR A 60 -10.81 7.54 2.38
CA THR A 60 -11.80 8.42 1.75
C THR A 60 -11.24 9.82 1.51
N ALA A 61 -10.48 10.37 2.45
CA ALA A 61 -9.81 11.66 2.27
C ALA A 61 -8.76 11.63 1.13
N VAL A 62 -7.95 10.56 1.08
CA VAL A 62 -6.98 10.34 -0.01
C VAL A 62 -7.70 10.24 -1.36
N THR A 63 -8.71 9.38 -1.48
CA THR A 63 -9.46 9.21 -2.75
C THR A 63 -10.18 10.48 -3.19
N LYS A 64 -10.78 11.23 -2.26
CA LYS A 64 -11.40 12.54 -2.54
C LYS A 64 -10.38 13.55 -3.06
N ALA A 65 -9.16 13.56 -2.52
CA ALA A 65 -8.10 14.47 -2.96
C ALA A 65 -7.62 14.20 -4.40
N PHE A 66 -7.69 12.96 -4.87
CA PHE A 66 -7.36 12.58 -6.25
C PHE A 66 -8.56 12.64 -7.20
N LYS A 67 -9.78 12.80 -6.70
CA LYS A 67 -11.03 12.91 -7.49
C LYS A 67 -11.25 14.30 -8.13
N LYS A 68 -10.18 15.01 -8.47
CA LYS A 68 -10.24 16.20 -9.33
C LYS A 68 -9.98 15.79 -10.78
N GLY A 69 -11.06 15.67 -11.55
CA GLY A 69 -11.08 15.26 -12.96
C GLY A 69 -12.33 14.44 -13.22
#